data_AF-A0A969FSJ0-F1
#
_entry.id   AF-A0A969FSJ0-F1
#
_cell.length_a   1.000
_cell.length_b   1.000
_cell.length_c   1.000
_cell.angle_alpha   90.00
_cell.angle_beta   90.00
_cell.angle_gamma   90.00
#
_symmetry.space_group_name_H-M   'P 1'
#
loop_
_entity.id
_entity.type
_entity.pdbx_description
1 polymer ?
#
loop_
_entity_poly.entity_id
_entity_poly.type
_entity_poly.pdbx_seq_one_letter_code
_entity_poly.pdbx_strand_id
1 'polypeptide(L)'
;MNNILPLDHTNPLHTRIVLSLVLQSTLDYGQLDSDIRLLTWQAHQGQWAVAVREGGVVAGIVCVVPLSDGPSPGLLWLEVLPRFQRQGVGTALLSWAGARTRRTLVVRSVPSATEFYRRAGARVAA
;
A
#
# COMPACT_ATOMS: atom_id res chain seq x y z
N MET A 1 17.92 -1.98 7.91
CA MET A 1 17.15 -0.87 7.28
C MET A 1 15.98 -1.45 6.47
N ASN A 2 14.88 -0.70 6.27
CA ASN A 2 13.84 -1.06 5.30
C ASN A 2 14.20 -0.45 3.95
N ASN A 3 14.41 -1.27 2.91
CA ASN A 3 14.57 -0.74 1.56
C ASN A 3 13.19 -0.65 0.91
N ILE A 4 12.83 0.51 0.35
CA ILE A 4 11.55 0.70 -0.35
C ILE A 4 11.81 0.68 -1.84
N LEU A 5 11.27 -0.32 -2.52
CA LEU A 5 11.44 -0.53 -3.96
C LEU A 5 10.14 -0.17 -4.69
N PRO A 6 10.16 0.81 -5.61
CA PRO A 6 9.05 1.05 -6.53
C PRO A 6 8.80 -0.18 -7.38
N LEU A 7 7.52 -0.49 -7.62
CA LEU A 7 7.14 -1.53 -8.55
C LEU A 7 6.86 -0.93 -9.94
N ASP A 8 7.06 -1.77 -10.94
CA ASP A 8 6.89 -1.49 -12.37
C ASP A 8 6.03 -2.59 -12.97
N HIS A 9 4.92 -2.20 -13.58
CA HIS A 9 3.92 -3.09 -14.17
C HIS A 9 4.46 -3.91 -15.35
N THR A 10 5.50 -3.40 -16.03
CA THR A 10 6.12 -4.09 -17.17
C THR A 10 7.03 -5.25 -16.73
N ASN A 11 7.40 -5.31 -15.44
CA ASN A 11 8.26 -6.35 -14.92
C ASN A 11 7.44 -7.57 -14.42
N PRO A 12 7.59 -8.75 -15.02
CA PRO A 12 6.81 -9.94 -14.64
C PRO A 12 7.09 -10.41 -13.19
N LEU A 13 8.26 -10.12 -12.63
CA LEU A 13 8.56 -10.42 -11.22
C LEU A 13 7.73 -9.55 -10.28
N HIS A 14 7.50 -8.27 -10.63
CA HIS A 14 6.67 -7.38 -9.81
C HIS A 14 5.21 -7.82 -9.83
N THR A 15 4.70 -8.28 -10.97
CA THR A 15 3.36 -8.90 -11.05
C THR A 15 3.24 -10.11 -10.12
N ARG A 16 4.25 -10.97 -10.06
CA ARG A 16 4.27 -12.12 -9.13
C ARG A 16 4.28 -11.67 -7.66
N ILE A 17 5.02 -10.62 -7.32
CA ILE A 17 5.05 -10.06 -5.96
C ILE A 17 3.65 -9.56 -5.57
N VAL A 18 2.98 -8.79 -6.43
CA VAL A 18 1.65 -8.26 -6.15
C VAL A 18 0.64 -9.40 -5.96
N LEU A 19 0.62 -10.38 -6.86
CA LEU A 19 -0.25 -11.55 -6.75
C LEU A 19 -0.01 -12.33 -5.45
N SER A 20 1.25 -12.59 -5.10
CA SER A 20 1.60 -13.28 -3.85
C SER A 20 1.12 -12.52 -2.62
N LEU A 21 1.23 -11.20 -2.61
CA LEU A 21 0.80 -10.38 -1.47
C LEU A 21 -0.72 -10.30 -1.36
N VAL A 22 -1.45 -10.27 -2.48
CA VAL A 22 -2.91 -10.36 -2.48
C VAL A 22 -3.38 -11.69 -1.90
N LEU A 23 -2.74 -12.80 -2.29
CA LEU A 23 -3.05 -14.12 -1.75
C LEU A 23 -2.70 -14.29 -0.26
N GLN A 24 -1.70 -13.56 0.23
CA GLN A 24 -1.28 -13.55 1.64
C GLN A 24 -2.00 -12.50 2.48
N SER A 25 -2.80 -11.64 1.86
CA SER A 25 -3.47 -10.53 2.51
C SER A 25 -4.38 -11.04 3.62
N THR A 26 -4.28 -10.39 4.77
CA THR A 26 -5.20 -10.60 5.88
C THR A 26 -6.29 -9.53 5.95
N LEU A 27 -6.20 -8.51 5.09
CA LEU A 27 -7.23 -7.50 4.95
C LEU A 27 -8.45 -8.08 4.25
N ASP A 28 -9.58 -8.04 4.94
CA ASP A 28 -10.90 -8.34 4.38
C ASP A 28 -11.44 -7.08 3.70
N TYR A 29 -11.54 -7.14 2.37
CA TYR A 29 -12.12 -6.06 1.55
C TYR A 29 -13.62 -6.31 1.26
N GLY A 30 -14.24 -7.30 1.91
CA GLY A 30 -15.60 -7.74 1.64
C GLY A 30 -15.72 -8.55 0.34
N GLN A 31 -16.89 -9.15 0.11
CA GLN A 31 -17.21 -9.84 -1.14
C GLN A 31 -17.39 -8.82 -2.27
N LEU A 32 -16.29 -8.43 -2.89
CA LEU A 32 -16.30 -7.87 -4.24
C LEU A 32 -16.14 -9.04 -5.22
N ASP A 33 -16.85 -9.00 -6.34
CA ASP A 33 -16.70 -9.98 -7.44
C ASP A 33 -15.26 -9.98 -8.02
N SER A 34 -14.45 -8.96 -7.70
CA SER A 34 -13.06 -8.82 -8.14
C SER A 34 -12.23 -8.02 -7.13
N ASP A 35 -10.98 -8.42 -6.94
CA ASP A 35 -10.04 -7.73 -6.05
C ASP A 35 -9.59 -6.40 -6.67
N ILE A 36 -9.99 -5.28 -6.06
CA ILE A 36 -9.68 -3.93 -6.55
C ILE A 36 -8.18 -3.65 -6.68
N ARG A 37 -7.34 -4.33 -5.88
CA ARG A 37 -5.88 -4.18 -5.92
C ARG A 37 -5.33 -4.78 -7.20
N LEU A 38 -5.82 -5.97 -7.57
CA LEU A 38 -5.44 -6.62 -8.82
C LEU A 38 -5.96 -5.87 -10.05
N LEU A 39 -7.21 -5.39 -10.00
CA LEU A 39 -7.77 -4.56 -11.07
C LEU A 39 -6.94 -3.29 -11.28
N THR A 40 -6.58 -2.60 -10.20
CA THR A 40 -5.74 -1.39 -10.26
C THR A 40 -4.35 -1.69 -10.84
N TRP A 41 -3.73 -2.81 -10.42
CA TRP A 41 -2.43 -3.25 -10.97
C TRP A 41 -2.50 -3.55 -12.46
N GLN A 42 -3.54 -4.27 -12.91
CA GLN A 42 -3.75 -4.64 -14.31
C GLN A 42 -4.05 -3.43 -15.20
N ALA A 43 -4.75 -2.42 -14.66
CA ALA A 43 -5.01 -1.17 -15.36
C ALA A 43 -3.78 -0.25 -15.45
N HIS A 44 -2.63 -0.67 -14.89
CA HIS A 44 -1.41 0.14 -14.78
C HIS A 44 -1.66 1.48 -14.07
N GLN A 45 -2.53 1.45 -13.07
CA GLN A 45 -2.91 2.64 -12.30
C GLN A 45 -2.22 2.67 -10.95
N GLY A 46 -2.03 3.90 -10.44
CA GLY A 46 -1.46 4.14 -9.13
C GLY A 46 0.07 4.05 -9.08
N GLN A 47 0.61 4.38 -7.91
CA GLN A 47 2.03 4.27 -7.63
C GLN A 47 2.23 3.22 -6.53
N TRP A 48 3.06 2.24 -6.85
CA TRP A 48 3.24 1.03 -6.06
C TRP A 48 4.66 0.93 -5.53
N ALA A 49 4.81 0.45 -4.30
CA ALA A 49 6.11 0.05 -3.77
C ALA A 49 5.99 -1.06 -2.75
N VAL A 50 7.10 -1.77 -2.57
CA VAL A 50 7.25 -2.79 -1.53
C VAL A 50 8.40 -2.45 -0.58
N ALA A 51 8.23 -2.83 0.66
CA ALA A 51 9.31 -2.84 1.64
C ALA A 51 10.01 -4.19 1.54
N VAL A 52 11.33 -4.17 1.40
CA VAL A 52 12.17 -5.35 1.28
C VAL A 52 13.21 -5.35 2.40
N ARG A 53 13.38 -6.51 3.03
CA ARG A 53 14.41 -6.79 4.05
C ARG A 53 15.67 -7.36 3.40
N GLU A 54 16.72 -7.51 4.21
CA GLU A 54 17.92 -8.25 3.81
C GLU A 54 17.55 -9.64 3.30
N GLY A 55 18.27 -10.11 2.28
CA GLY A 55 17.96 -11.35 1.57
C GLY A 55 16.79 -11.25 0.60
N GLY A 56 16.26 -10.05 0.31
CA GLY A 56 15.21 -9.86 -0.71
C GLY A 56 13.80 -10.20 -0.23
N VAL A 57 13.60 -10.41 1.06
CA VAL A 57 12.31 -10.81 1.62
C VAL A 57 11.35 -9.61 1.63
N VAL A 58 10.23 -9.73 0.92
CA VAL A 58 9.16 -8.72 0.92
C VAL A 58 8.46 -8.71 2.27
N ALA A 59 8.34 -7.51 2.85
CA ALA A 59 7.79 -7.28 4.18
C ALA A 59 6.45 -6.54 4.20
N GLY A 60 6.11 -5.86 3.12
CA GLY A 60 4.84 -5.13 2.98
C GLY A 60 4.77 -4.38 1.67
N ILE A 61 3.62 -3.78 1.42
CA ILE A 61 3.27 -3.09 0.17
C ILE A 61 2.50 -1.81 0.44
N VAL A 62 2.65 -0.87 -0.48
CA VAL A 62 1.86 0.35 -0.54
C VAL A 62 1.43 0.64 -1.98
N CYS A 63 0.18 1.10 -2.13
CA CYS A 63 -0.37 1.62 -3.35
C CYS A 63 -1.11 2.93 -3.07
N VAL A 64 -0.78 3.98 -3.83
CA VAL A 64 -1.56 5.22 -3.88
C VAL A 64 -2.16 5.43 -5.25
N VAL A 65 -3.40 5.91 -5.31
CA VAL A 65 -4.14 6.16 -6.55
C VAL A 65 -4.63 7.60 -6.59
N PRO A 66 -4.73 8.23 -7.78
CA PRO A 66 -5.45 9.49 -7.91
C PRO A 66 -6.92 9.30 -7.53
N LEU A 67 -7.53 10.27 -6.87
CA LEU A 67 -8.97 10.31 -6.62
C LEU A 67 -9.64 11.23 -7.64
N SER A 68 -10.80 10.83 -8.15
CA SER A 68 -11.57 11.60 -9.12
C SER A 68 -12.06 12.94 -8.56
N ASP A 69 -12.35 12.99 -7.25
CA ASP A 69 -13.08 14.10 -6.61
C ASP A 69 -12.16 15.11 -5.88
N GLY A 70 -10.86 15.12 -6.14
CA GLY A 70 -9.98 16.10 -5.50
C GLY A 70 -8.49 16.00 -5.82
N PRO A 71 -7.72 17.00 -5.37
CA PRO A 71 -6.29 17.08 -5.67
C PRO A 71 -5.44 16.10 -4.86
N SER A 72 -5.99 15.50 -3.80
CA SER A 72 -5.27 14.58 -2.91
C SER A 72 -5.44 13.13 -3.35
N PRO A 73 -4.34 12.38 -3.51
CA PRO A 73 -4.41 10.96 -3.81
C PRO A 73 -4.92 10.15 -2.62
N GLY A 74 -5.53 9.01 -2.95
CA GLY A 74 -6.03 8.03 -2.01
C GLY A 74 -5.01 6.94 -1.74
N LEU A 75 -4.93 6.49 -0.49
CA LEU A 75 -4.22 5.27 -0.15
C LEU A 75 -5.13 4.08 -0.45
N LEU A 76 -4.83 3.34 -1.52
CA LEU A 76 -5.61 2.17 -1.92
C LEU A 76 -5.28 0.96 -1.04
N TRP A 77 -3.99 0.73 -0.82
CA TRP A 77 -3.51 -0.43 -0.07
C TRP A 77 -2.25 -0.05 0.70
N LEU A 78 -2.23 -0.36 1.99
CA LEU A 78 -1.02 -0.38 2.80
C LEU A 78 -1.14 -1.59 3.71
N GLU A 79 -0.24 -2.55 3.53
CA GLU A 79 -0.24 -3.76 4.33
C GLU A 79 1.19 -4.18 4.67
N VAL A 80 1.36 -4.58 5.92
CA VAL A 80 2.61 -5.14 6.43
C VAL A 80 2.30 -6.57 6.84
N LEU A 81 3.06 -7.53 6.28
CA LEU A 81 2.87 -8.95 6.60
C LEU A 81 3.04 -9.15 8.11
N PRO A 82 2.23 -10.03 8.76
CA PRO A 82 2.18 -10.15 10.22
C PRO A 82 3.54 -10.25 10.91
N ARG A 83 4.45 -11.07 10.37
CA ARG A 83 5.82 -11.27 10.89
C ARG A 83 6.73 -10.02 10.88
N PHE A 84 6.34 -8.96 10.17
CA PHE A 84 7.12 -7.72 10.05
C PHE A 84 6.41 -6.50 10.66
N GLN A 85 5.25 -6.69 11.28
CA GLN A 85 4.53 -5.62 11.95
C GLN A 85 5.31 -5.08 13.16
N ARG A 86 5.00 -3.85 13.56
CA ARG A 86 5.62 -3.14 14.70
C ARG A 86 7.14 -2.93 14.59
N GLN A 87 7.71 -3.08 13.37
CA GLN A 87 9.14 -2.88 13.09
C GLN A 87 9.40 -1.67 12.17
N GLY A 88 8.48 -0.69 12.16
CA GLY A 88 8.59 0.54 11.35
C GLY A 88 8.36 0.37 9.84
N VAL A 89 7.98 -0.82 9.35
CA VAL A 89 7.73 -1.08 7.92
C VAL A 89 6.59 -0.22 7.38
N GLY A 90 5.45 -0.20 8.08
CA GLY A 90 4.29 0.60 7.69
C GLY A 90 4.63 2.10 7.64
N THR A 91 5.38 2.60 8.62
CA THR A 91 5.84 4.00 8.65
C THR A 91 6.75 4.32 7.46
N ALA A 92 7.68 3.43 7.11
CA ALA A 92 8.57 3.62 5.97
C ALA A 92 7.80 3.65 4.63
N LEU A 93 6.86 2.72 4.45
CA LEU A 93 5.98 2.67 3.28
C LEU A 93 5.09 3.91 3.16
N LEU A 94 4.50 4.36 4.28
CA LEU A 94 3.65 5.53 4.30
C LEU A 94 4.46 6.82 4.07
N SER A 95 5.68 6.89 4.59
CA SER A 95 6.61 8.01 4.32
C SER A 95 6.97 8.09 2.84
N TRP A 96 7.23 6.94 2.20
CA TRP A 96 7.46 6.86 0.76
C TRP A 96 6.26 7.37 -0.04
N ALA A 97 5.05 7.00 0.36
CA ALA A 97 3.81 7.46 -0.27
C ALA A 97 3.58 8.97 -0.10
N GLY A 98 3.84 9.50 1.09
CA GLY A 98 3.75 10.95 1.36
C GLY A 98 4.77 11.77 0.54
N ALA A 99 6.01 11.31 0.45
CA ALA A 99 7.06 12.00 -0.30
C ALA A 99 6.75 12.15 -1.80
N ARG A 100 6.08 11.16 -2.39
CA ARG A 100 5.70 11.16 -3.82
C ARG A 100 4.52 12.05 -4.13
N THR A 101 3.57 12.14 -3.20
CA THR A 101 2.32 12.84 -3.43
C THR A 101 2.41 14.31 -3.05
N ARG A 102 3.39 14.70 -2.20
CA ARG A 102 3.57 16.06 -1.65
C ARG A 102 2.27 16.66 -1.08
N ARG A 103 1.33 15.80 -0.69
CA ARG A 103 -0.03 16.13 -0.27
C ARG A 103 -0.46 15.16 0.83
N THR A 104 -1.44 15.57 1.61
CA THR A 104 -2.06 14.70 2.61
C THR A 104 -2.80 13.56 1.91
N LEU A 105 -2.42 12.32 2.22
CA LEU A 105 -3.10 11.12 1.73
C LEU A 105 -4.50 11.03 2.34
N VAL A 106 -5.49 10.75 1.50
CA VAL A 106 -6.83 10.38 1.94
C VAL A 106 -6.84 8.88 2.20
N VAL A 107 -7.19 8.49 3.42
CA VAL A 107 -7.18 7.09 3.82
C VAL A 107 -8.60 6.67 4.20
N ARG A 108 -9.10 5.63 3.53
CA ARG A 108 -10.22 4.84 4.03
C ARG A 108 -9.63 3.60 4.68
N SER A 109 -9.71 3.50 6.00
CA SER A 109 -9.10 2.42 6.75
C SER A 109 -10.15 1.60 7.50
N VAL A 110 -9.90 0.31 7.61
CA VAL A 110 -10.55 -0.51 8.64
C VAL A 110 -10.30 0.09 10.03
N PRO A 111 -11.24 -0.02 10.98
CA PRO A 111 -11.15 0.63 12.29
C PRO A 111 -9.84 0.33 13.04
N SER A 112 -9.32 -0.89 12.91
CA SER A 112 -8.08 -1.35 13.55
C SER A 112 -6.83 -0.59 13.10
N ALA A 113 -6.84 0.05 11.92
CA ALA A 113 -5.71 0.80 11.38
C ALA A 113 -5.84 2.32 11.53
N THR A 114 -7.01 2.84 11.95
CA THR A 114 -7.29 4.28 12.07
C THR A 114 -6.27 5.03 12.93
N GLU A 115 -5.91 4.46 14.09
CA GLU A 115 -4.97 5.10 15.02
C GLU A 115 -3.55 5.20 14.45
N PHE A 116 -3.14 4.20 13.66
CA PHE A 116 -1.85 4.23 12.96
C PHE A 116 -1.80 5.41 11.96
N TYR A 117 -2.86 5.59 11.17
CA TYR A 117 -2.93 6.67 10.17
C TYR A 117 -3.00 8.06 10.79
N ARG A 118 -3.72 8.23 11.90
CA ARG A 118 -3.75 9.50 12.64
C ARG A 118 -2.38 9.89 13.15
N ARG A 119 -1.64 8.96 13.77
CA ARG A 119 -0.27 9.21 14.25
C ARG A 119 0.70 9.58 13.15
N ALA A 120 0.46 9.09 11.94
CA ALA A 120 1.29 9.39 10.78
C ALA A 120 0.85 10.63 9.99
N GLY A 121 -0.15 11.39 10.47
CA GLY A 121 -0.59 12.64 9.86
C GLY A 121 -1.46 12.47 8.60
N ALA A 122 -1.99 11.28 8.36
CA ALA A 122 -2.91 11.04 7.24
C ALA A 122 -4.34 11.51 7.57
N ARG A 123 -5.09 11.96 6.55
CA ARG A 123 -6.50 12.31 6.72
C ARG A 123 -7.35 11.06 6.56
N VAL A 124 -7.87 10.57 7.68
CA VAL A 124 -8.81 9.44 7.67
C VAL A 124 -10.18 9.96 7.23
N ALA A 125 -10.68 9.48 6.10
CA ALA A 125 -12.04 9.70 5.66
C ALA A 125 -12.97 8.75 6.43
N ALA A 126 -14.08 9.28 6.93
CA ALA A 126 -15.18 8.47 7.47
C ALA A 126 -15.90 7.71 6.33
#